data_AF-A0A7J2LWA1-F1
#
_entry.id   AF-A0A7J2LWA1-F1
#
_cell.length_a   1.000
_cell.length_b   1.000
_cell.length_c   1.000
_cell.angle_alpha   90.00
_cell.angle_beta   90.00
_cell.angle_gamma   90.00
#
_symmetry.space_group_name_H-M   'P 1'
#
loop_
_entity.id
_entity.type
_entity.pdbx_description
1 polymer ?
#
loop_
_entity_poly.entity_id
_entity_poly.type
_entity_poly.pdbx_seq_one_letter_code
_entity_poly.pdbx_strand_id
1 'polypeptide(L)'
;MSEEEKGVLRLTAPLSWLDGVDPETGVITQPGHPQYGQSVAGKVVRMPHSVGSTVGAYGLFKLARHGAAPKQIILERPDSVTISAELVGIPVKVLGSAEAPEPKADGDIPEEFVKFLQREASLAGAEKYVRVKSVHISGVSYTTIGDAGLEFLEGLAERGVKVRVAATTNPAGMDLSRWRDMGVPEDFAEKQIRVVNALVRMGILPTLTCTPYFVGNLPGPGEHVCWGESSAVAFVNSVLGARTNREGSVKAIVAAVVGLTPIYGMHCEENRRPSAIVDVNGELRGTTEFSLAGFLIGELYPHAVPLLRGVKNASVDEMKAFGAGGAASGSIELFHIDGITPEHHLKPTDDAEKISLSKEDLREVEERLSTTGSPPDLVTLGCPHLSLSEIWYIHSLMKGRKASVPFWLFTSRTTLSQLSRDVVKELESAGVKLYADTCMVVAPLKKMGFRVVATNSAKAAKYLRTLGKLEVILMPVEKLVDMFTVLAS
;
A
#
# COMPACT_ATOMS: atom_id res chain seq x y z
N MET A 1 11.46 -28.28 -30.68
CA MET A 1 11.48 -27.75 -29.30
C MET A 1 12.84 -28.05 -28.73
N SER A 2 13.64 -27.04 -28.40
CA SER A 2 14.97 -27.23 -27.80
C SER A 2 14.84 -27.89 -26.42
N GLU A 3 15.88 -28.55 -25.91
CA GLU A 3 15.87 -29.13 -24.56
C GLU A 3 15.57 -28.09 -23.45
N GLU A 4 15.83 -26.80 -23.71
CA GLU A 4 15.43 -25.69 -22.83
C GLU A 4 13.91 -25.54 -22.66
N GLU A 5 13.08 -25.98 -23.61
CA GLU A 5 11.63 -25.80 -23.54
C GLU A 5 10.89 -26.83 -22.67
N LYS A 6 11.51 -27.98 -22.37
CA LYS A 6 10.87 -29.06 -21.59
C LYS A 6 10.85 -28.82 -20.06
N GLY A 7 11.52 -27.79 -19.56
CA GLY A 7 11.65 -27.48 -18.12
C GLY A 7 11.09 -26.13 -17.67
N VAL A 8 10.34 -25.44 -18.54
CA VAL A 8 9.79 -24.10 -18.28
C VAL A 8 8.30 -24.18 -17.97
N LEU A 9 7.90 -23.74 -16.78
CA LEU A 9 6.50 -23.47 -16.46
C LEU A 9 6.12 -22.13 -17.08
N ARG A 10 5.29 -22.14 -18.12
CA ARG A 10 4.77 -20.92 -18.75
C ARG A 10 3.43 -20.55 -18.11
N LEU A 11 3.41 -19.41 -17.41
CA LEU A 11 2.20 -18.79 -16.90
C LEU A 11 1.61 -17.91 -18.01
N THR A 12 0.36 -18.15 -18.38
CA THR A 12 -0.33 -17.38 -19.45
C THR A 12 -1.11 -16.20 -18.89
N ALA A 13 -1.10 -16.02 -17.57
CA ALA A 13 -1.70 -14.89 -16.88
C ALA A 13 -0.74 -14.35 -15.80
N PRO A 14 -0.96 -13.12 -15.31
CA PRO A 14 -0.20 -12.56 -14.20
C PRO A 14 -0.49 -13.26 -12.88
N LEU A 15 0.51 -13.28 -11.99
CA LEU A 15 0.45 -13.99 -10.71
C LEU A 15 0.76 -13.05 -9.53
N SER A 16 -0.01 -13.17 -8.45
CA SER A 16 0.29 -12.50 -7.18
C SER A 16 1.23 -13.34 -6.34
N TRP A 17 2.42 -12.82 -6.04
CA TRP A 17 3.37 -13.49 -5.13
C TRP A 17 2.95 -13.43 -3.67
N LEU A 18 2.09 -12.49 -3.29
CA LEU A 18 1.68 -12.32 -1.88
C LEU A 18 0.68 -13.39 -1.44
N ASP A 19 -0.32 -13.66 -2.26
CA ASP A 19 -1.49 -14.49 -1.93
C ASP A 19 -1.94 -15.44 -3.05
N GLY A 20 -1.21 -15.48 -4.17
CA GLY A 20 -1.50 -16.33 -5.32
C GLY A 20 -0.67 -17.62 -5.41
N VAL A 21 0.29 -17.79 -4.50
CA VAL A 21 1.14 -18.99 -4.41
C VAL A 21 1.22 -19.42 -2.95
N ASP A 22 1.06 -20.70 -2.70
CA ASP A 22 1.35 -21.29 -1.40
C ASP A 22 2.87 -21.21 -1.14
N PRO A 23 3.31 -20.51 -0.09
CA PRO A 23 4.73 -20.29 0.18
C PRO A 23 5.48 -21.56 0.60
N GLU A 24 4.79 -22.60 1.09
CA GLU A 24 5.41 -23.84 1.55
C GLU A 24 5.59 -24.84 0.42
N THR A 25 4.64 -24.89 -0.52
CA THR A 25 4.61 -25.90 -1.59
C THR A 25 4.97 -25.35 -2.97
N GLY A 26 4.94 -24.02 -3.13
CA GLY A 26 5.07 -23.35 -4.41
C GLY A 26 3.87 -23.56 -5.34
N VAL A 27 2.76 -24.14 -4.85
CA VAL A 27 1.56 -24.39 -5.66
C VAL A 27 0.83 -23.07 -5.93
N ILE A 28 0.44 -22.85 -7.18
CA ILE A 28 -0.37 -21.70 -7.58
C ILE A 28 -1.80 -21.90 -7.05
N THR A 29 -2.19 -21.02 -6.13
CA THR A 29 -3.50 -21.01 -5.46
C THR A 29 -4.36 -19.82 -5.87
N GLN A 30 -3.86 -18.93 -6.74
CA GLN A 30 -4.61 -17.79 -7.24
C GLN A 30 -5.89 -18.25 -7.98
N PRO A 31 -7.10 -17.96 -7.45
CA PRO A 31 -8.33 -18.40 -8.08
C PRO A 31 -8.46 -17.91 -9.52
N GLY A 32 -8.88 -18.81 -10.43
CA GLY A 32 -9.05 -18.50 -11.84
C GLY A 32 -7.75 -18.37 -12.65
N HIS A 33 -6.58 -18.57 -12.05
CA HIS A 33 -5.33 -18.58 -12.80
C HIS A 33 -5.29 -19.81 -13.73
N PRO A 34 -4.92 -19.68 -15.02
CA PRO A 34 -4.95 -20.80 -15.97
C PRO A 34 -4.05 -21.99 -15.57
N GLN A 35 -2.99 -21.69 -14.82
CA GLN A 35 -2.07 -22.68 -14.24
C GLN A 35 -2.36 -23.01 -12.76
N TYR A 36 -3.58 -22.80 -12.27
CA TYR A 36 -3.98 -23.18 -10.91
C TYR A 36 -3.62 -24.64 -10.59
N GLY A 37 -3.11 -24.88 -9.38
CA GLY A 37 -2.70 -26.20 -8.91
C GLY A 37 -1.32 -26.67 -9.40
N GLN A 38 -0.68 -25.95 -10.33
CA GLN A 38 0.70 -26.24 -10.72
C GLN A 38 1.69 -25.61 -9.74
N SER A 39 2.83 -26.27 -9.48
CA SER A 39 3.89 -25.73 -8.63
C SER A 39 4.98 -24.99 -9.41
N VAL A 40 5.43 -23.85 -8.89
CA VAL A 40 6.59 -23.07 -9.35
C VAL A 40 7.93 -23.63 -8.85
N ALA A 41 7.91 -24.46 -7.80
CA ALA A 41 9.11 -24.91 -7.10
C ALA A 41 10.10 -25.64 -8.02
N GLY A 42 11.37 -25.21 -8.00
CA GLY A 42 12.45 -25.80 -8.79
C GLY A 42 12.34 -25.64 -10.31
N LYS A 43 11.34 -24.91 -10.82
CA LYS A 43 11.11 -24.71 -12.26
C LYS A 43 11.67 -23.37 -12.75
N VAL A 44 11.99 -23.30 -14.05
CA VAL A 44 12.09 -21.98 -14.69
C VAL A 44 10.65 -21.51 -14.89
N VAL A 45 10.26 -20.40 -14.30
CA VAL A 45 8.92 -19.84 -14.45
C VAL A 45 8.98 -18.70 -15.45
N ARG A 46 8.30 -18.84 -16.58
CA ARG A 46 8.08 -17.73 -17.52
C ARG A 46 6.70 -17.14 -17.27
N MET A 47 6.60 -15.84 -17.03
CA MET A 47 5.33 -15.18 -16.74
C MET A 47 5.29 -13.73 -17.27
N PRO A 48 4.08 -13.15 -17.46
CA PRO A 48 3.97 -11.79 -18.00
C PRO A 48 4.57 -10.75 -17.05
N HIS A 49 3.98 -10.60 -15.87
CA HIS A 49 4.36 -9.69 -14.75
C HIS A 49 3.62 -10.14 -13.48
N SER A 50 3.96 -9.54 -12.32
CA SER A 50 3.21 -9.79 -11.09
C SER A 50 1.99 -8.89 -10.98
N VAL A 51 1.04 -9.28 -10.12
CA VAL A 51 -0.11 -8.44 -9.73
C VAL A 51 -0.23 -8.40 -8.20
N GLY A 52 -1.05 -7.48 -7.69
CA GLY A 52 -1.31 -7.36 -6.26
C GLY A 52 -0.43 -6.32 -5.57
N SER A 53 -0.09 -6.55 -4.30
CA SER A 53 0.59 -5.58 -3.41
C SER A 53 2.11 -5.53 -3.64
N THR A 54 2.74 -4.36 -3.44
CA THR A 54 4.21 -4.17 -3.48
C THR A 54 4.95 -4.96 -2.40
N VAL A 55 4.22 -5.48 -1.42
CA VAL A 55 4.73 -6.38 -0.37
C VAL A 55 4.88 -7.83 -0.90
N GLY A 56 4.43 -8.11 -2.13
CA GLY A 56 4.57 -9.43 -2.78
C GLY A 56 6.02 -9.93 -2.89
N ALA A 57 7.02 -9.05 -2.82
CA ALA A 57 8.43 -9.42 -2.78
C ALA A 57 8.72 -10.39 -1.63
N TYR A 58 8.08 -10.22 -0.46
CA TYR A 58 8.25 -11.13 0.66
C TYR A 58 7.58 -12.50 0.43
N GLY A 59 6.65 -12.62 -0.53
CA GLY A 59 6.15 -13.92 -0.98
C GLY A 59 7.26 -14.77 -1.62
N LEU A 60 8.11 -14.14 -2.44
CA LEU A 60 9.30 -14.77 -3.02
C LEU A 60 10.33 -15.15 -1.94
N PHE A 61 10.47 -14.32 -0.91
CA PHE A 61 11.38 -14.59 0.20
C PHE A 61 10.89 -15.80 1.02
N LYS A 62 9.57 -15.90 1.24
CA LYS A 62 8.96 -17.07 1.89
C LYS A 62 9.18 -18.33 1.06
N LEU A 63 8.96 -18.28 -0.26
CA LEU A 63 9.24 -19.42 -1.15
C LEU A 63 10.71 -19.86 -1.07
N ALA A 64 11.66 -18.91 -1.07
CA ALA A 64 13.09 -19.21 -0.91
C ALA A 64 13.38 -19.87 0.44
N ARG A 65 12.85 -19.31 1.53
CA ARG A 65 12.99 -19.84 2.89
C ARG A 65 12.49 -21.29 3.01
N HIS A 66 11.38 -21.62 2.36
CA HIS A 66 10.78 -22.97 2.42
C HIS A 66 11.35 -23.95 1.38
N GLY A 67 12.32 -23.54 0.56
CA GLY A 67 12.86 -24.38 -0.52
C GLY A 67 11.87 -24.62 -1.67
N ALA A 68 10.80 -23.82 -1.75
CA ALA A 68 9.74 -23.89 -2.75
C ALA A 68 9.89 -22.84 -3.87
N ALA A 69 11.02 -22.12 -3.90
CA ALA A 69 11.29 -21.11 -4.90
C ALA A 69 11.45 -21.68 -6.33
N PRO A 70 11.09 -20.91 -7.36
CA PRO A 70 11.51 -21.23 -8.72
C PRO A 70 13.04 -21.16 -8.83
N LYS A 71 13.64 -21.99 -9.69
CA LYS A 71 15.08 -21.92 -9.95
C LYS A 71 15.49 -20.70 -10.77
N GLN A 72 14.55 -20.11 -11.51
CA GLN A 72 14.72 -18.89 -12.28
C GLN A 72 13.34 -18.33 -12.64
N ILE A 73 13.22 -17.01 -12.69
CA ILE A 73 12.03 -16.34 -13.22
C ILE A 73 12.40 -15.62 -14.51
N ILE A 74 11.58 -15.80 -15.55
CA ILE A 74 11.66 -15.11 -16.84
C ILE A 74 10.41 -14.24 -16.98
N LEU A 75 10.58 -12.92 -16.94
CA LEU A 75 9.49 -11.97 -17.15
C LEU A 75 9.39 -11.58 -18.62
N GLU A 76 8.15 -11.48 -19.11
CA GLU A 76 7.89 -10.93 -20.45
C GLU A 76 7.90 -9.41 -20.45
N ARG A 77 7.64 -8.79 -19.30
CA ARG A 77 7.74 -7.35 -19.08
C ARG A 77 8.29 -7.04 -17.67
N PRO A 78 8.94 -5.88 -17.50
CA PRO A 78 9.49 -5.40 -16.22
C PRO A 78 8.50 -5.45 -15.04
N ASP A 79 8.97 -5.85 -13.86
CA ASP A 79 8.17 -5.92 -12.62
C ASP A 79 9.04 -5.84 -11.35
N SER A 80 8.99 -4.72 -10.63
CA SER A 80 9.86 -4.43 -9.47
C SER A 80 9.67 -5.34 -8.27
N VAL A 81 8.46 -5.87 -8.11
CA VAL A 81 8.13 -6.84 -7.05
C VAL A 81 8.87 -8.15 -7.29
N THR A 82 8.89 -8.63 -8.53
CA THR A 82 9.52 -9.90 -8.90
C THR A 82 11.04 -9.80 -8.99
N ILE A 83 11.59 -8.67 -9.43
CA ILE A 83 13.05 -8.45 -9.48
C ILE A 83 13.66 -8.55 -8.07
N SER A 84 12.88 -8.25 -7.03
CA SER A 84 13.31 -8.42 -5.63
C SER A 84 13.71 -9.86 -5.28
N ALA A 85 13.30 -10.87 -6.08
CA ALA A 85 13.73 -12.26 -5.91
C ALA A 85 15.25 -12.45 -5.98
N GLU A 86 15.98 -11.58 -6.71
CA GLU A 86 17.45 -11.68 -6.83
C GLU A 86 18.15 -11.48 -5.48
N LEU A 87 17.54 -10.70 -4.57
CA LEU A 87 18.08 -10.45 -3.23
C LEU A 87 18.00 -11.67 -2.31
N VAL A 88 17.22 -12.68 -2.69
CA VAL A 88 17.18 -14.00 -2.03
C VAL A 88 17.73 -15.11 -2.93
N GLY A 89 18.53 -14.75 -3.93
CA GLY A 89 19.25 -15.70 -4.78
C GLY A 89 18.42 -16.38 -5.86
N ILE A 90 17.23 -15.86 -6.19
CA ILE A 90 16.41 -16.34 -7.30
C ILE A 90 16.72 -15.49 -8.55
N PRO A 91 17.39 -16.04 -9.58
CA PRO A 91 17.75 -15.25 -10.76
C PRO A 91 16.53 -14.76 -11.54
N VAL A 92 16.55 -13.49 -11.95
CA VAL A 92 15.47 -12.89 -12.77
C VAL A 92 16.00 -12.43 -14.12
N LYS A 93 15.46 -13.03 -15.18
CA LYS A 93 15.68 -12.60 -16.57
C LYS A 93 14.45 -11.88 -17.07
N VAL A 94 14.62 -10.78 -17.79
CA VAL A 94 13.51 -10.16 -18.52
C VAL A 94 13.84 -10.18 -20.01
N LEU A 95 12.83 -10.48 -20.82
CA LEU A 95 13.00 -10.54 -22.26
C LEU A 95 13.05 -9.12 -22.84
N GLY A 96 14.00 -8.87 -23.74
CA GLY A 96 14.08 -7.61 -24.50
C GLY A 96 14.64 -6.39 -23.75
N SER A 97 15.20 -6.53 -22.55
CA SER A 97 15.80 -5.41 -21.80
C SER A 97 17.21 -5.09 -22.30
N ALA A 98 17.50 -3.81 -22.55
CA ALA A 98 18.86 -3.31 -22.71
C ALA A 98 19.51 -3.07 -21.34
N GLU A 99 20.82 -3.21 -21.24
CA GLU A 99 21.55 -2.96 -19.99
C GLU A 99 21.65 -1.45 -19.73
N ALA A 100 21.13 -1.00 -18.59
CA ALA A 100 21.23 0.37 -18.13
C ALA A 100 22.62 0.65 -17.52
N PRO A 101 23.06 1.92 -17.51
CA PRO A 101 24.29 2.29 -16.82
C PRO A 101 24.18 1.96 -15.33
N GLU A 102 25.30 1.59 -14.71
CA GLU A 102 25.39 1.38 -13.27
C GLU A 102 25.12 2.70 -12.52
N PRO A 103 24.34 2.69 -11.41
CA PRO A 103 24.09 3.89 -10.63
C PRO A 103 25.38 4.34 -9.93
N LYS A 104 25.79 5.59 -10.18
CA LYS A 104 26.93 6.21 -9.50
C LYS A 104 26.53 6.62 -8.09
N ALA A 105 26.77 5.72 -7.13
CA ALA A 105 26.46 5.94 -5.74
C ALA A 105 27.73 6.10 -4.90
N ASP A 106 27.74 7.06 -3.99
CA ASP A 106 28.91 7.39 -3.18
C ASP A 106 28.97 6.52 -1.90
N GLY A 107 30.15 6.06 -1.47
CA GLY A 107 30.36 5.38 -0.19
C GLY A 107 30.16 3.86 -0.20
N ASP A 108 30.30 3.23 0.97
CA ASP A 108 30.26 1.76 1.15
C ASP A 108 28.82 1.19 1.06
N ILE A 109 28.43 0.73 -0.13
CA ILE A 109 27.10 0.20 -0.46
C ILE A 109 27.23 -1.28 -0.80
N PRO A 110 26.33 -2.14 -0.29
CA PRO A 110 26.27 -3.53 -0.73
C PRO A 110 26.15 -3.65 -2.26
N GLU A 111 27.06 -4.40 -2.90
CA GLU A 111 27.12 -4.56 -4.35
C GLU A 111 25.80 -5.08 -4.92
N GLU A 112 25.10 -5.95 -4.19
CA GLU A 112 23.80 -6.48 -4.56
C GLU A 112 22.72 -5.38 -4.69
N PHE A 113 22.83 -4.28 -3.96
CA PHE A 113 21.89 -3.15 -4.03
C PHE A 113 22.12 -2.27 -5.25
N VAL A 114 23.38 -2.07 -5.62
CA VAL A 114 23.77 -1.38 -6.86
C VAL A 114 23.28 -2.17 -8.06
N LYS A 115 23.55 -3.48 -8.09
CA LYS A 115 23.08 -4.38 -9.16
C LYS A 115 21.57 -4.43 -9.25
N PHE A 116 20.87 -4.50 -8.10
CA PHE A 116 19.41 -4.47 -8.07
C PHE A 116 18.84 -3.20 -8.73
N LEU A 117 19.38 -2.01 -8.41
CA LEU A 117 18.93 -0.77 -9.05
C LEU A 117 19.30 -0.66 -10.52
N GLN A 118 20.48 -1.15 -10.91
CA GLN A 118 20.86 -1.23 -12.32
C GLN A 118 19.91 -2.13 -13.10
N ARG A 119 19.51 -3.25 -12.49
CA ARG A 119 18.55 -4.16 -13.07
C ARG A 119 17.20 -3.49 -13.21
N GLU A 120 16.66 -2.90 -12.15
CA GLU A 120 15.45 -2.08 -12.20
C GLU A 120 15.48 -1.04 -13.33
N ALA A 121 16.59 -0.31 -13.47
CA ALA A 121 16.75 0.69 -14.52
C ALA A 121 16.72 0.07 -15.93
N SER A 122 17.47 -1.02 -16.13
CA SER A 122 17.53 -1.77 -17.40
C SER A 122 16.14 -2.21 -17.84
N LEU A 123 15.33 -2.61 -16.86
CA LEU A 123 13.99 -3.12 -17.07
C LEU A 123 13.02 -1.98 -17.34
N ALA A 124 13.10 -0.90 -16.58
CA ALA A 124 12.29 0.28 -16.80
C ALA A 124 12.65 1.08 -18.07
N GLY A 125 13.71 0.70 -18.79
CA GLY A 125 14.26 1.51 -19.89
C GLY A 125 14.82 2.85 -19.41
N ALA A 126 15.21 2.93 -18.14
CA ALA A 126 15.74 4.14 -17.53
C ALA A 126 17.23 4.28 -17.85
N GLU A 127 17.59 5.37 -18.51
CA GLU A 127 18.99 5.69 -18.84
C GLU A 127 19.69 6.50 -17.73
N LYS A 128 18.93 7.01 -16.76
CA LYS A 128 19.39 7.96 -15.75
C LYS A 128 18.83 7.62 -14.38
N TYR A 129 19.54 8.07 -13.35
CA TYR A 129 19.13 8.00 -11.96
C TYR A 129 19.00 9.41 -11.39
N VAL A 130 18.18 9.54 -10.35
CA VAL A 130 17.98 10.77 -9.62
C VAL A 130 18.15 10.52 -8.13
N ARG A 131 18.68 11.52 -7.42
CA ARG A 131 18.75 11.49 -5.95
C ARG A 131 17.34 11.56 -5.38
N VAL A 132 17.05 10.67 -4.44
CA VAL A 132 15.76 10.66 -3.74
C VAL A 132 15.84 11.58 -2.52
N LYS A 133 14.85 12.46 -2.38
CA LYS A 133 14.74 13.39 -1.25
C LYS A 133 14.37 12.68 0.05
N SER A 134 13.46 11.72 -0.05
CA SER A 134 13.01 10.88 1.06
C SER A 134 12.55 9.52 0.57
N VAL A 135 12.47 8.58 1.52
CA VAL A 135 11.93 7.25 1.31
C VAL A 135 10.79 6.99 2.29
N HIS A 136 9.78 6.27 1.83
CA HIS A 136 8.74 5.71 2.70
C HIS A 136 8.63 4.20 2.48
N ILE A 137 9.07 3.43 3.47
CA ILE A 137 9.19 1.97 3.39
C ILE A 137 7.84 1.33 3.72
N SER A 138 7.33 0.53 2.79
CA SER A 138 6.17 -0.34 2.99
C SER A 138 6.57 -1.73 3.47
N GLY A 139 5.60 -2.57 3.83
CA GLY A 139 5.89 -3.93 4.33
C GLY A 139 6.60 -3.93 5.69
N VAL A 140 6.00 -3.30 6.70
CA VAL A 140 6.55 -3.24 8.08
C VAL A 140 5.79 -4.18 9.03
N SER A 141 4.55 -4.52 8.70
CA SER A 141 3.76 -5.46 9.50
C SER A 141 4.27 -6.89 9.34
N TYR A 142 4.44 -7.58 10.47
CA TYR A 142 4.77 -9.00 10.51
C TYR A 142 3.70 -9.85 9.81
N THR A 143 2.43 -9.42 9.80
CA THR A 143 1.34 -10.06 9.04
C THR A 143 1.70 -10.20 7.56
N THR A 144 2.35 -9.20 6.97
CA THR A 144 2.64 -9.20 5.54
C THR A 144 4.00 -9.81 5.23
N ILE A 145 5.04 -9.46 6.00
CA ILE A 145 6.42 -9.89 5.70
C ILE A 145 6.78 -11.27 6.23
N GLY A 146 6.16 -11.70 7.34
CA GLY A 146 6.44 -12.97 8.00
C GLY A 146 7.90 -13.16 8.44
N ASP A 147 8.27 -14.40 8.76
CA ASP A 147 9.62 -14.72 9.25
C ASP A 147 10.70 -14.45 8.20
N ALA A 148 10.41 -14.67 6.91
CA ALA A 148 11.36 -14.42 5.83
C ALA A 148 11.75 -12.94 5.71
N GLY A 149 10.77 -12.04 5.83
CA GLY A 149 11.05 -10.61 5.84
C GLY A 149 11.73 -10.14 7.12
N LEU A 150 11.37 -10.72 8.27
CA LEU A 150 12.05 -10.43 9.54
C LEU A 150 13.53 -10.79 9.48
N GLU A 151 13.87 -12.01 9.03
CA GLU A 151 15.26 -12.46 8.92
C GLU A 151 16.05 -11.65 7.90
N PHE A 152 15.45 -11.26 6.79
CA PHE A 152 16.09 -10.36 5.83
C PHE A 152 16.46 -9.02 6.47
N LEU A 153 15.52 -8.38 7.18
CA LEU A 153 15.75 -7.09 7.83
C LEU A 153 16.77 -7.20 8.97
N GLU A 154 16.71 -8.26 9.77
CA GLU A 154 17.71 -8.52 10.82
C GLU A 154 19.09 -8.77 10.22
N GLY A 155 19.20 -9.56 9.15
CA GLY A 155 20.47 -9.81 8.46
C GLY A 155 21.08 -8.54 7.89
N LEU A 156 20.30 -7.63 7.31
CA LEU A 156 20.78 -6.32 6.88
C LEU A 156 21.29 -5.48 8.07
N ALA A 157 20.54 -5.45 9.17
CA ALA A 157 20.91 -4.71 10.37
C ALA A 157 22.19 -5.27 11.02
N GLU A 158 22.35 -6.58 11.07
CA GLU A 158 23.54 -7.29 11.61
C GLU A 158 24.78 -7.07 10.76
N ARG A 159 24.63 -7.00 9.43
CA ARG A 159 25.69 -6.58 8.50
C ARG A 159 26.08 -5.10 8.64
N GLY A 160 25.40 -4.35 9.50
CA GLY A 160 25.68 -2.93 9.72
C GLY A 160 25.18 -2.01 8.60
N VAL A 161 24.27 -2.47 7.74
CA VAL A 161 23.71 -1.64 6.65
C VAL A 161 22.97 -0.44 7.24
N LYS A 162 23.28 0.76 6.75
CA LYS A 162 22.65 2.02 7.16
C LYS A 162 22.00 2.73 5.98
N VAL A 163 20.84 3.33 6.22
CA VAL A 163 20.23 4.26 5.28
C VAL A 163 20.97 5.60 5.28
N ARG A 164 20.94 6.28 4.15
CA ARG A 164 21.61 7.58 3.94
C ARG A 164 20.64 8.68 3.54
N VAL A 165 19.42 8.30 3.17
CA VAL A 165 18.30 9.20 2.93
C VAL A 165 17.30 9.06 4.06
N ALA A 166 16.64 10.16 4.41
CA ALA A 166 15.56 10.15 5.39
C ALA A 166 14.48 9.13 4.99
N ALA A 167 14.37 8.06 5.78
CA ALA A 167 13.48 6.94 5.53
C ALA A 167 12.47 6.83 6.67
N THR A 168 11.20 6.78 6.30
CA THR A 168 10.04 6.63 7.20
C THR A 168 9.36 5.29 6.97
N THR A 169 8.52 4.84 7.90
CA THR A 169 7.91 3.51 7.86
C THR A 169 6.39 3.55 7.82
N ASN A 170 5.83 2.60 7.08
CA ASN A 170 4.42 2.23 7.12
C ASN A 170 4.00 1.65 8.48
N PRO A 171 2.68 1.49 8.71
CA PRO A 171 2.18 0.91 9.96
C PRO A 171 2.74 -0.50 10.22
N ALA A 172 3.04 -0.77 11.49
CA ALA A 172 3.27 -2.09 12.04
C ALA A 172 1.94 -2.87 12.11
N GLY A 173 2.01 -4.16 12.43
CA GLY A 173 0.82 -5.00 12.65
C GLY A 173 0.15 -4.79 14.00
N MET A 174 0.60 -3.86 14.83
CA MET A 174 0.02 -3.56 16.14
C MET A 174 0.45 -2.19 16.65
N ASP A 175 -0.31 -1.63 17.58
CA ASP A 175 0.15 -0.48 18.37
C ASP A 175 1.31 -0.94 19.26
N LEU A 176 2.51 -0.36 19.09
CA LEU A 176 3.68 -0.90 19.79
C LEU A 176 3.61 -0.72 21.31
N SER A 177 2.74 0.17 21.80
CA SER A 177 2.59 0.46 23.23
C SER A 177 1.34 -0.19 23.82
N ARG A 178 0.26 -0.31 23.02
CA ARG A 178 -1.07 -0.79 23.45
C ARG A 178 -1.47 -2.14 22.84
N TRP A 179 -0.57 -2.89 22.21
CA TRP A 179 -0.92 -4.17 21.57
C TRP A 179 -1.62 -5.18 22.50
N ARG A 180 -1.32 -5.16 23.80
CA ARG A 180 -2.04 -5.99 24.80
C ARG A 180 -3.49 -5.55 25.01
N ASP A 181 -3.77 -4.25 25.03
CA ASP A 181 -5.14 -3.67 25.11
C ASP A 181 -5.93 -4.01 23.84
N MET A 182 -5.25 -4.10 22.68
CA MET A 182 -5.86 -4.58 21.45
C MET A 182 -6.21 -6.09 21.50
N GLY A 183 -5.49 -6.88 22.31
CA GLY A 183 -5.58 -8.35 22.29
C GLY A 183 -4.70 -9.02 21.23
N VAL A 184 -3.60 -8.39 20.83
CA VAL A 184 -2.64 -9.01 19.89
C VAL A 184 -1.89 -10.16 20.58
N PRO A 185 -1.76 -11.34 19.94
CA PRO A 185 -0.98 -12.45 20.49
C PRO A 185 0.49 -12.12 20.76
N GLU A 186 1.02 -12.63 21.86
CA GLU A 186 2.38 -12.40 22.36
C GLU A 186 3.45 -12.80 21.33
N ASP A 187 3.30 -13.97 20.70
CA ASP A 187 4.24 -14.47 19.67
C ASP A 187 4.30 -13.53 18.46
N PHE A 188 3.15 -12.98 18.07
CA PHE A 188 3.07 -11.99 17.01
C PHE A 188 3.76 -10.68 17.44
N ALA A 189 3.50 -10.23 18.67
CA ALA A 189 4.02 -8.98 19.18
C ALA A 189 5.56 -8.99 19.29
N GLU A 190 6.14 -10.07 19.80
CA GLU A 190 7.59 -10.26 19.88
C GLU A 190 8.26 -10.14 18.51
N LYS A 191 7.72 -10.83 17.50
CA LYS A 191 8.25 -10.78 16.13
C LYS A 191 8.07 -9.40 15.50
N GLN A 192 6.93 -8.75 15.70
CA GLN A 192 6.70 -7.40 15.21
C GLN A 192 7.67 -6.37 15.81
N ILE A 193 7.99 -6.48 17.10
CA ILE A 193 8.98 -5.63 17.77
C ILE A 193 10.37 -5.83 17.16
N ARG A 194 10.75 -7.08 16.86
CA ARG A 194 12.04 -7.37 16.19
C ARG A 194 12.13 -6.72 14.81
N VAL A 195 11.06 -6.75 14.02
CA VAL A 195 11.00 -6.06 12.71
C VAL A 195 11.30 -4.57 12.88
N VAL A 196 10.61 -3.90 13.81
CA VAL A 196 10.79 -2.46 14.04
C VAL A 196 12.21 -2.16 14.54
N ASN A 197 12.75 -2.98 15.45
CA ASN A 197 14.11 -2.81 15.96
C ASN A 197 15.17 -3.00 14.87
N ALA A 198 14.98 -3.93 13.92
CA ALA A 198 15.87 -4.09 12.78
C ALA A 198 15.92 -2.81 11.92
N LEU A 199 14.75 -2.26 11.59
CA LEU A 199 14.64 -1.00 10.83
C LEU A 199 15.29 0.17 11.57
N VAL A 200 15.05 0.32 12.88
CA VAL A 200 15.67 1.37 13.71
C VAL A 200 17.19 1.22 13.74
N ARG A 201 17.71 -0.01 13.87
CA ARG A 201 19.16 -0.28 13.81
C ARG A 201 19.76 0.12 12.47
N MET A 202 19.01 0.08 11.37
CA MET A 202 19.47 0.56 10.05
C MET A 202 19.41 2.11 9.92
N GLY A 203 18.89 2.83 10.91
CA GLY A 203 18.72 4.29 10.88
C GLY A 203 17.40 4.75 10.28
N ILE A 204 16.43 3.84 10.11
CA ILE A 204 15.11 4.16 9.58
C ILE A 204 14.21 4.68 10.71
N LEU A 205 13.46 5.74 10.45
CA LEU A 205 12.57 6.36 11.43
C LEU A 205 11.27 5.55 11.58
N PRO A 206 10.94 5.06 12.78
CA PRO A 206 9.74 4.27 13.02
C PRO A 206 8.51 5.19 13.15
N THR A 207 8.14 5.88 12.07
CA THR A 207 6.95 6.75 12.02
C THR A 207 5.64 5.97 12.03
N LEU A 208 5.68 4.73 11.54
CA LEU A 208 4.60 3.73 11.61
C LEU A 208 3.25 4.26 11.14
N THR A 209 3.22 4.89 9.96
CA THR A 209 1.99 5.48 9.40
C THR A 209 1.97 5.39 7.89
N CYS A 210 0.80 5.13 7.30
CA CYS A 210 0.61 5.17 5.85
C CYS A 210 0.37 6.58 5.30
N THR A 211 0.39 7.58 6.18
CA THR A 211 0.23 9.01 5.87
C THR A 211 1.50 9.80 6.25
N PRO A 212 2.66 9.51 5.64
CA PRO A 212 3.95 10.09 6.03
C PRO A 212 3.98 11.63 5.93
N TYR A 213 3.15 12.20 5.05
CA TYR A 213 2.96 13.64 4.89
C TYR A 213 2.34 14.33 6.12
N PHE A 214 1.58 13.62 6.96
CA PHE A 214 1.06 14.19 8.22
C PHE A 214 2.08 14.15 9.36
N VAL A 215 3.24 13.52 9.15
CA VAL A 215 4.30 13.40 10.16
C VAL A 215 5.62 14.03 9.71
N GLY A 216 5.56 14.95 8.74
CA GLY A 216 6.68 15.80 8.34
C GLY A 216 7.47 15.35 7.12
N ASN A 217 7.15 14.20 6.50
CA ASN A 217 7.75 13.82 5.22
C ASN A 217 6.96 14.47 4.07
N LEU A 218 7.26 15.75 3.81
CA LEU A 218 6.57 16.63 2.87
C LEU A 218 7.54 17.08 1.76
N PRO A 219 7.83 16.25 0.75
CA PRO A 219 8.61 16.68 -0.41
C PRO A 219 7.86 17.77 -1.20
N GLY A 220 8.62 18.66 -1.83
CA GLY A 220 8.10 19.74 -2.66
C GLY A 220 7.76 19.29 -4.10
N PRO A 221 7.03 20.13 -4.86
CA PRO A 221 6.72 19.87 -6.26
C PRO A 221 7.98 19.60 -7.10
N GLY A 222 7.93 18.57 -7.92
CA GLY A 222 9.05 18.12 -8.77
C GLY A 222 10.17 17.37 -8.05
N GLU A 223 10.21 17.35 -6.71
CA GLU A 223 11.22 16.55 -5.99
C GLU A 223 10.95 15.05 -6.19
N HIS A 224 12.02 14.28 -6.37
CA HIS A 224 11.94 12.83 -6.55
C HIS A 224 12.02 12.12 -5.20
N VAL A 225 11.11 11.18 -4.95
CA VAL A 225 11.09 10.33 -3.76
C VAL A 225 10.96 8.86 -4.15
N CYS A 226 11.20 7.94 -3.21
CA CYS A 226 10.96 6.51 -3.41
C CYS A 226 10.02 6.00 -2.32
N TRP A 227 8.72 6.01 -2.59
CA TRP A 227 7.69 5.65 -1.62
C TRP A 227 7.01 4.35 -2.01
N GLY A 228 6.93 3.40 -1.08
CA GLY A 228 6.38 2.07 -1.32
C GLY A 228 4.93 1.86 -0.87
N GLU A 229 4.33 2.84 -0.17
CA GLU A 229 2.93 2.76 0.27
C GLU A 229 2.00 3.32 -0.81
N SER A 230 1.09 2.48 -1.32
CA SER A 230 0.34 2.81 -2.54
C SER A 230 -0.56 4.04 -2.40
N SER A 231 -1.22 4.22 -1.25
CA SER A 231 -2.04 5.43 -1.04
C SER A 231 -1.19 6.68 -0.84
N ALA A 232 0.01 6.54 -0.27
CA ALA A 232 0.93 7.66 -0.09
C ALA A 232 1.56 8.07 -1.43
N VAL A 233 1.81 7.12 -2.33
CA VAL A 233 2.26 7.34 -3.72
C VAL A 233 1.25 8.19 -4.50
N ALA A 234 -0.02 7.77 -4.51
CA ALA A 234 -1.10 8.54 -5.14
C ALA A 234 -1.17 9.96 -4.57
N PHE A 235 -1.10 10.09 -3.24
CA PHE A 235 -1.15 11.39 -2.58
C PHE A 235 0.05 12.29 -2.91
N VAL A 236 1.27 11.79 -2.84
CA VAL A 236 2.47 12.62 -3.04
C VAL A 236 2.61 13.06 -4.50
N ASN A 237 2.22 12.21 -5.44
CA ASN A 237 2.19 12.57 -6.86
C ASN A 237 1.11 13.63 -7.13
N SER A 238 -0.10 13.45 -6.61
CA SER A 238 -1.26 14.29 -6.93
C SER A 238 -1.37 15.57 -6.13
N VAL A 239 -1.13 15.50 -4.82
CA VAL A 239 -1.42 16.59 -3.88
C VAL A 239 -0.18 17.43 -3.63
N LEU A 240 1.00 16.80 -3.54
CA LEU A 240 2.26 17.49 -3.31
C LEU A 240 3.02 17.80 -4.62
N GLY A 241 2.69 17.13 -5.72
CA GLY A 241 3.37 17.29 -7.01
C GLY A 241 4.80 16.72 -7.03
N ALA A 242 5.19 15.92 -6.03
CA ALA A 242 6.46 15.21 -6.05
C ALA A 242 6.37 13.98 -6.99
N ARG A 243 7.50 13.33 -7.21
CA ARG A 243 7.64 12.31 -8.26
C ARG A 243 8.12 10.99 -7.68
N THR A 244 7.26 9.97 -7.76
CA THR A 244 7.59 8.59 -7.38
C THR A 244 6.72 7.60 -8.14
N ASN A 245 7.25 6.42 -8.42
CA ASN A 245 6.41 5.30 -8.82
C ASN A 245 5.82 4.60 -7.59
N ARG A 246 5.04 3.56 -7.83
CA ARG A 246 4.61 2.57 -6.85
C ARG A 246 5.77 1.63 -6.55
N GLU A 247 6.58 2.02 -5.57
CA GLU A 247 7.83 1.32 -5.32
C GLU A 247 7.66 0.04 -4.50
N GLY A 248 8.45 -0.99 -4.84
CA GLY A 248 8.52 -2.22 -4.07
C GLY A 248 9.00 -1.96 -2.63
N SER A 249 8.47 -2.72 -1.67
CA SER A 249 8.88 -2.60 -0.25
C SER A 249 10.40 -2.77 -0.06
N VAL A 250 10.99 -3.75 -0.73
CA VAL A 250 12.44 -4.01 -0.71
C VAL A 250 13.22 -2.94 -1.50
N LYS A 251 12.69 -2.50 -2.65
CA LYS A 251 13.27 -1.40 -3.42
C LYS A 251 13.38 -0.11 -2.59
N ALA A 252 12.36 0.21 -1.79
CA ALA A 252 12.41 1.39 -0.93
C ALA A 252 13.59 1.32 0.05
N ILE A 253 13.88 0.16 0.62
CA ILE A 253 15.06 -0.05 1.48
C ILE A 253 16.35 0.16 0.68
N VAL A 254 16.44 -0.44 -0.51
CA VAL A 254 17.60 -0.27 -1.40
C VAL A 254 17.82 1.20 -1.74
N ALA A 255 16.78 1.91 -2.16
CA ALA A 255 16.84 3.35 -2.47
C ALA A 255 17.21 4.20 -1.25
N ALA A 256 16.81 3.81 -0.03
CA ALA A 256 17.21 4.51 1.19
C ALA A 256 18.70 4.34 1.51
N VAL A 257 19.29 3.20 1.16
CA VAL A 257 20.72 2.91 1.35
C VAL A 257 21.57 3.53 0.24
N VAL A 258 21.16 3.37 -1.02
CA VAL A 258 21.89 3.88 -2.19
C VAL A 258 21.72 5.39 -2.35
N GLY A 259 20.54 5.93 -2.03
CA GLY A 259 20.18 7.33 -2.19
C GLY A 259 19.74 7.73 -3.60
N LEU A 260 19.52 6.75 -4.48
CA LEU A 260 19.13 6.94 -5.87
C LEU A 260 17.91 6.10 -6.24
N THR A 261 17.15 6.55 -7.23
CA THR A 261 16.14 5.76 -7.95
C THR A 261 16.27 6.01 -9.46
N PRO A 262 16.02 5.01 -10.32
CA PRO A 262 15.99 5.25 -11.77
C PRO A 262 14.85 6.19 -12.19
N ILE A 263 15.08 6.98 -13.23
CA ILE A 263 14.09 7.91 -13.80
C ILE A 263 13.25 7.16 -14.83
N TYR A 264 12.03 6.81 -14.45
CA TYR A 264 11.01 6.22 -15.33
C TYR A 264 9.61 6.41 -14.74
N GLY A 265 8.59 6.05 -15.51
CA GLY A 265 7.19 6.08 -15.04
C GLY A 265 6.79 7.48 -14.60
N MET A 266 6.23 7.61 -13.41
CA MET A 266 5.76 8.86 -12.80
C MET A 266 6.88 9.84 -12.43
N HIS A 267 8.16 9.46 -12.60
CA HIS A 267 9.27 10.40 -12.58
C HIS A 267 9.36 11.25 -13.86
N CYS A 268 8.83 10.75 -14.99
CA CYS A 268 8.81 11.43 -16.28
C CYS A 268 7.53 12.25 -16.41
N GLU A 269 7.61 13.47 -16.93
CA GLU A 269 6.47 14.37 -17.05
C GLU A 269 5.43 13.87 -18.06
N GLU A 270 5.90 13.26 -19.14
CA GLU A 270 5.08 12.76 -20.24
C GLU A 270 4.08 11.70 -19.76
N ASN A 271 4.50 10.88 -18.79
CA ASN A 271 3.69 9.81 -18.19
C ASN A 271 2.68 10.31 -17.15
N ARG A 272 2.75 11.60 -16.77
CA ARG A 272 1.85 12.23 -15.78
C ARG A 272 0.65 12.90 -16.43
N ARG A 273 0.59 12.93 -17.77
CA ARG A 273 -0.53 13.47 -18.54
C ARG A 273 -1.80 12.64 -18.29
N PRO A 274 -2.97 13.28 -18.13
CA PRO A 274 -4.22 12.55 -17.95
C PRO A 274 -4.50 11.60 -19.12
N SER A 275 -4.70 10.32 -18.82
CA SER A 275 -5.12 9.29 -19.80
C SER A 275 -6.59 8.91 -19.64
N ALA A 276 -7.28 9.47 -18.65
CA ALA A 276 -8.71 9.31 -18.44
C ALA A 276 -9.31 10.63 -17.94
N ILE A 277 -10.39 11.09 -18.56
CA ILE A 277 -11.14 12.29 -18.18
C ILE A 277 -12.42 11.83 -17.51
N VAL A 278 -12.60 12.18 -16.25
CA VAL A 278 -13.73 11.77 -15.42
C VAL A 278 -14.64 12.97 -15.17
N ASP A 279 -15.79 12.99 -15.82
CA ASP A 279 -16.84 13.98 -15.58
C ASP A 279 -17.72 13.53 -14.41
N VAL A 280 -17.59 14.20 -13.27
CA VAL A 280 -18.36 13.93 -12.06
C VAL A 280 -19.73 14.59 -12.16
N ASN A 281 -20.77 13.76 -12.33
CA ASN A 281 -22.16 14.20 -12.38
C ASN A 281 -22.72 14.36 -10.96
N GLY A 282 -22.66 15.58 -10.44
CA GLY A 282 -23.10 15.92 -9.09
C GLY A 282 -21.93 16.31 -8.20
N GLU A 283 -22.09 16.16 -6.88
CA GLU A 283 -21.07 16.56 -5.90
C GLU A 283 -20.59 15.34 -5.12
N LEU A 284 -19.27 15.07 -5.14
CA LEU A 284 -18.63 14.12 -4.23
C LEU A 284 -18.50 14.78 -2.85
N ARG A 285 -18.90 14.07 -1.80
CA ARG A 285 -18.92 14.58 -0.43
C ARG A 285 -18.31 13.56 0.53
N GLY A 286 -17.34 14.02 1.31
CA GLY A 286 -16.76 13.24 2.38
C GLY A 286 -15.84 12.12 1.90
N THR A 287 -15.06 11.58 2.82
CA THR A 287 -13.99 10.63 2.51
C THR A 287 -14.49 9.33 1.91
N THR A 288 -15.67 8.86 2.31
CA THR A 288 -16.26 7.61 1.81
C THR A 288 -16.54 7.66 0.31
N GLU A 289 -17.21 8.71 -0.18
CA GLU A 289 -17.55 8.82 -1.60
C GLU A 289 -16.31 9.04 -2.47
N PHE A 290 -15.35 9.85 -2.00
CA PHE A 290 -14.06 9.98 -2.69
C PHE A 290 -13.32 8.64 -2.73
N SER A 291 -13.34 7.87 -1.63
CA SER A 291 -12.77 6.52 -1.61
C SER A 291 -13.44 5.57 -2.59
N LEU A 292 -14.77 5.61 -2.71
CA LEU A 292 -15.54 4.78 -3.65
C LEU A 292 -15.29 5.20 -5.10
N ALA A 293 -15.24 6.51 -5.37
CA ALA A 293 -14.95 7.06 -6.70
C ALA A 293 -13.57 6.61 -7.19
N GLY A 294 -12.54 6.78 -6.35
CA GLY A 294 -11.20 6.30 -6.66
C GLY A 294 -11.21 4.79 -6.89
N PHE A 295 -11.91 4.03 -6.04
CA PHE A 295 -12.01 2.59 -6.17
C PHE A 295 -12.63 2.16 -7.50
N LEU A 296 -13.75 2.75 -7.91
CA LEU A 296 -14.41 2.44 -9.17
C LEU A 296 -13.51 2.73 -10.37
N ILE A 297 -12.91 3.92 -10.41
CA ILE A 297 -12.03 4.33 -11.50
C ILE A 297 -10.82 3.39 -11.60
N GLY A 298 -10.21 3.03 -10.47
CA GLY A 298 -9.08 2.10 -10.45
C GLY A 298 -9.45 0.68 -10.90
N GLU A 299 -10.70 0.25 -10.71
CA GLU A 299 -11.17 -1.05 -11.17
C GLU A 299 -11.43 -1.07 -12.68
N LEU A 300 -12.07 -0.04 -13.21
CA LEU A 300 -12.45 0.05 -14.63
C LEU A 300 -11.26 0.44 -15.53
N TYR A 301 -10.39 1.33 -15.04
CA TYR A 301 -9.28 1.90 -15.80
C TYR A 301 -7.96 1.73 -15.04
N PRO A 302 -7.49 0.48 -14.89
CA PRO A 302 -6.24 0.22 -14.19
C PRO A 302 -5.08 0.93 -14.89
N HIS A 303 -4.19 1.54 -14.12
CA HIS A 303 -3.01 2.29 -14.59
C HIS A 303 -3.30 3.63 -15.28
N ALA A 304 -4.56 4.07 -15.37
CA ALA A 304 -4.85 5.39 -15.90
C ALA A 304 -4.35 6.50 -14.96
N VAL A 305 -4.14 7.68 -15.53
CA VAL A 305 -4.00 8.95 -14.79
C VAL A 305 -5.33 9.71 -14.92
N PRO A 306 -6.22 9.64 -13.91
CA PRO A 306 -7.54 10.27 -14.00
C PRO A 306 -7.46 11.79 -13.82
N LEU A 307 -8.17 12.55 -14.63
CA LEU A 307 -8.47 13.97 -14.43
C LEU A 307 -9.95 14.13 -14.08
N LEU A 308 -10.24 14.49 -12.83
CA LEU A 308 -11.60 14.70 -12.36
C LEU A 308 -12.06 16.13 -12.68
N ARG A 309 -13.19 16.23 -13.37
CA ARG A 309 -13.91 17.47 -13.68
C ARG A 309 -15.22 17.53 -12.91
N GLY A 310 -15.69 18.74 -12.61
CA GLY A 310 -16.93 18.96 -11.87
C GLY A 310 -16.78 18.90 -10.34
N VAL A 311 -15.60 18.54 -9.82
CA VAL A 311 -15.28 18.60 -8.39
C VAL A 311 -14.95 20.05 -8.01
N LYS A 312 -15.85 20.72 -7.29
CA LYS A 312 -15.70 22.13 -6.92
C LYS A 312 -14.66 22.35 -5.80
N ASN A 313 -14.66 21.46 -4.82
CA ASN A 313 -13.77 21.49 -3.66
C ASN A 313 -13.39 20.05 -3.30
N ALA A 314 -12.17 19.87 -2.81
CA ALA A 314 -11.70 18.61 -2.24
C ALA A 314 -10.71 18.92 -1.11
N SER A 315 -11.03 18.46 0.09
CA SER A 315 -10.11 18.53 1.23
C SER A 315 -8.93 17.58 1.04
N VAL A 316 -7.87 17.80 1.84
CA VAL A 316 -6.70 16.91 1.89
C VAL A 316 -7.13 15.47 2.27
N ASP A 317 -8.10 15.32 3.17
CA ASP A 317 -8.60 14.02 3.60
C ASP A 317 -9.42 13.32 2.51
N GLU A 318 -10.21 14.06 1.73
CA GLU A 318 -10.94 13.54 0.58
C GLU A 318 -10.01 13.10 -0.56
N MET A 319 -8.99 13.91 -0.90
CA MET A 319 -7.98 13.54 -1.90
C MET A 319 -7.17 12.31 -1.45
N LYS A 320 -6.81 12.24 -0.15
CA LYS A 320 -6.20 11.06 0.46
C LYS A 320 -7.08 9.82 0.31
N ALA A 321 -8.38 9.94 0.59
CA ALA A 321 -9.32 8.83 0.48
C ALA A 321 -9.49 8.36 -0.98
N PHE A 322 -9.58 9.30 -1.93
CA PHE A 322 -9.63 9.00 -3.37
C PHE A 322 -8.40 8.22 -3.83
N GLY A 323 -7.20 8.74 -3.55
CA GLY A 323 -5.94 8.08 -3.90
C GLY A 323 -5.84 6.69 -3.26
N ALA A 324 -6.32 6.53 -2.02
CA ALA A 324 -6.33 5.23 -1.36
C ALA A 324 -7.28 4.22 -2.01
N GLY A 325 -8.48 4.64 -2.40
CA GLY A 325 -9.43 3.80 -3.14
C GLY A 325 -8.86 3.35 -4.48
N GLY A 326 -8.37 4.30 -5.29
CA GLY A 326 -7.84 4.03 -6.63
C GLY A 326 -6.57 3.19 -6.62
N ALA A 327 -5.68 3.39 -5.65
CA ALA A 327 -4.48 2.59 -5.47
C ALA A 327 -4.77 1.18 -4.88
N ALA A 328 -5.97 0.96 -4.34
CA ALA A 328 -6.37 -0.33 -3.79
C ALA A 328 -7.05 -1.20 -4.84
N SER A 329 -8.03 -0.67 -5.59
CA SER A 329 -8.71 -1.40 -6.67
C SER A 329 -7.83 -1.57 -7.90
N GLY A 330 -7.20 -0.47 -8.33
CA GLY A 330 -6.26 -0.38 -9.43
C GLY A 330 -4.86 0.01 -8.95
N SER A 331 -3.96 0.24 -9.89
CA SER A 331 -2.65 0.82 -9.60
C SER A 331 -2.65 2.31 -9.96
N ILE A 332 -3.63 3.08 -9.44
CA ILE A 332 -3.65 4.53 -9.63
C ILE A 332 -2.53 5.14 -8.79
N GLU A 333 -1.48 5.62 -9.48
CA GLU A 333 -0.29 6.23 -8.88
C GLU A 333 -0.36 7.75 -8.85
N LEU A 334 -1.22 8.33 -9.67
CA LEU A 334 -1.41 9.75 -9.86
C LEU A 334 -2.84 9.99 -10.37
N PHE A 335 -3.45 11.03 -9.85
CA PHE A 335 -4.70 11.62 -10.31
C PHE A 335 -4.61 13.15 -10.28
N HIS A 336 -5.45 13.80 -11.06
CA HIS A 336 -5.61 15.25 -11.09
C HIS A 336 -7.05 15.61 -10.78
N ILE A 337 -7.26 16.72 -10.08
CA ILE A 337 -8.56 17.34 -9.90
C ILE A 337 -8.47 18.75 -10.47
N ASP A 338 -9.35 19.04 -11.45
CA ASP A 338 -9.32 20.28 -12.19
C ASP A 338 -9.47 21.50 -11.27
N GLY A 339 -8.53 22.44 -11.37
CA GLY A 339 -8.45 23.64 -10.53
C GLY A 339 -7.95 23.43 -9.11
N ILE A 340 -7.59 22.19 -8.71
CA ILE A 340 -7.20 21.87 -7.32
C ILE A 340 -5.77 21.30 -7.24
N THR A 341 -5.46 20.24 -7.97
CA THR A 341 -4.13 19.59 -7.87
C THR A 341 -3.07 20.35 -8.66
N PRO A 342 -1.78 20.39 -8.25
CA PRO A 342 -0.77 21.28 -8.87
C PRO A 342 -0.59 21.11 -10.38
N GLU A 343 -0.68 19.87 -10.87
CA GLU A 343 -0.43 19.52 -12.28
C GLU A 343 -1.72 19.36 -13.10
N HIS A 344 -2.86 19.87 -12.62
CA HIS A 344 -4.16 19.73 -13.32
C HIS A 344 -4.18 20.34 -14.73
N HIS A 345 -3.24 21.23 -15.03
CA HIS A 345 -3.11 21.94 -16.31
C HIS A 345 -2.46 21.10 -17.42
N LEU A 346 -1.91 19.91 -17.10
CA LEU A 346 -1.31 19.03 -18.10
C LEU A 346 -2.35 18.61 -19.14
N LYS A 347 -1.99 18.74 -20.43
CA LYS A 347 -2.86 18.35 -21.53
C LYS A 347 -3.09 16.83 -21.48
N PRO A 348 -4.37 16.36 -21.52
CA PRO A 348 -4.67 14.94 -21.66
C PRO A 348 -3.97 14.29 -22.86
N THR A 349 -3.78 12.98 -22.81
CA THR A 349 -3.33 12.20 -23.97
C THR A 349 -4.39 12.23 -25.07
N ASP A 350 -3.98 12.04 -26.33
CA ASP A 350 -4.90 12.17 -27.46
C ASP A 350 -5.91 11.00 -27.50
N ASP A 351 -5.59 9.88 -26.86
CA ASP A 351 -6.38 8.67 -26.66
C ASP A 351 -7.07 8.61 -25.27
N ALA A 352 -7.15 9.73 -24.55
CA ALA A 352 -7.70 9.73 -23.20
C ALA A 352 -9.16 9.26 -23.16
N GLU A 353 -9.42 8.27 -22.32
CA GLU A 353 -10.76 7.71 -22.10
C GLU A 353 -11.70 8.75 -21.47
N LYS A 354 -12.99 8.73 -21.83
CA LYS A 354 -14.00 9.62 -21.24
C LYS A 354 -14.94 8.81 -20.36
N ILE A 355 -15.02 9.20 -19.10
CA ILE A 355 -15.72 8.49 -18.05
C ILE A 355 -16.73 9.44 -17.43
N SER A 356 -17.93 8.94 -17.17
CA SER A 356 -18.93 9.66 -16.39
C SER A 356 -19.11 8.97 -15.06
N LEU A 357 -19.12 9.74 -13.97
CA LEU A 357 -19.26 9.22 -12.61
C LEU A 357 -20.51 9.80 -11.96
N SER A 358 -21.44 8.94 -11.55
CA SER A 358 -22.68 9.30 -10.87
C SER A 358 -22.72 8.79 -9.43
N LYS A 359 -23.69 9.27 -8.64
CA LYS A 359 -23.95 8.77 -7.28
C LYS A 359 -24.41 7.31 -7.26
N GLU A 360 -25.08 6.86 -8.31
CA GLU A 360 -25.57 5.48 -8.38
C GLU A 360 -24.41 4.50 -8.53
N ASP A 361 -23.43 4.85 -9.37
CA ASP A 361 -22.21 4.04 -9.52
C ASP A 361 -21.46 3.87 -8.19
N LEU A 362 -21.45 4.89 -7.33
CA LEU A 362 -20.83 4.80 -6.01
C LEU A 362 -21.61 3.86 -5.07
N ARG A 363 -22.94 3.87 -5.13
CA ARG A 363 -23.78 2.97 -4.34
C ARG A 363 -23.58 1.52 -4.73
N GLU A 364 -23.51 1.24 -6.04
CA GLU A 364 -23.22 -0.11 -6.53
C GLU A 364 -21.87 -0.64 -6.01
N VAL A 365 -20.86 0.22 -5.90
CA VAL A 365 -19.56 -0.14 -5.32
C VAL A 365 -19.64 -0.36 -3.80
N GLU A 366 -20.37 0.50 -3.08
CA GLU A 366 -20.62 0.36 -1.63
C GLU A 366 -21.29 -0.99 -1.31
N GLU A 367 -22.34 -1.33 -2.05
CA GLU A 367 -23.09 -2.59 -1.91
C GLU A 367 -22.21 -3.79 -2.23
N ARG A 368 -21.44 -3.74 -3.32
CA ARG A 368 -20.58 -4.86 -3.74
C ARG A 368 -19.37 -5.09 -2.81
N LEU A 369 -18.87 -4.05 -2.15
CA LEU A 369 -17.78 -4.18 -1.18
C LEU A 369 -18.27 -4.65 0.19
N SER A 370 -19.54 -4.47 0.50
CA SER A 370 -20.19 -5.04 1.69
C SER A 370 -20.52 -6.52 1.46
N THR A 371 -20.01 -7.41 2.31
CA THR A 371 -20.13 -8.87 2.08
C THR A 371 -21.20 -9.55 2.93
N THR A 372 -21.77 -8.82 3.89
CA THR A 372 -22.72 -9.40 4.85
C THR A 372 -23.71 -8.36 5.37
N GLY A 373 -24.89 -8.82 5.74
CA GLY A 373 -25.88 -8.05 6.50
C GLY A 373 -25.86 -8.35 8.01
N SER A 374 -24.99 -9.27 8.46
CA SER A 374 -24.84 -9.57 9.88
C SER A 374 -24.27 -8.38 10.66
N PRO A 375 -24.67 -8.17 11.92
CA PRO A 375 -24.10 -7.10 12.74
C PRO A 375 -22.57 -7.21 12.87
N PRO A 376 -21.83 -6.10 12.80
CA PRO A 376 -20.38 -6.11 12.98
C PRO A 376 -20.01 -6.38 14.44
N ASP A 377 -18.90 -7.09 14.65
CA ASP A 377 -18.26 -7.26 15.95
C ASP A 377 -17.16 -6.22 16.20
N LEU A 378 -16.84 -5.40 15.18
CA LEU A 378 -15.89 -4.30 15.28
C LEU A 378 -16.19 -3.20 14.25
N VAL A 379 -16.23 -1.95 14.69
CA VAL A 379 -16.20 -0.77 13.81
C VAL A 379 -14.78 -0.21 13.77
N THR A 380 -14.22 0.00 12.57
CA THR A 380 -12.87 0.55 12.40
C THR A 380 -12.82 1.71 11.41
N LEU A 381 -12.13 2.79 11.81
CA LEU A 381 -11.84 3.95 10.96
C LEU A 381 -10.33 4.21 10.92
N GLY A 382 -9.83 4.77 9.81
CA GLY A 382 -8.41 5.09 9.65
C GLY A 382 -7.66 4.24 8.62
N CYS A 383 -8.27 4.04 7.45
CA CYS A 383 -7.55 3.54 6.26
C CYS A 383 -7.77 4.47 5.06
N PRO A 384 -6.84 5.38 4.74
CA PRO A 384 -5.56 5.64 5.43
C PRO A 384 -5.73 6.21 6.85
N HIS A 385 -4.65 6.22 7.65
CA HIS A 385 -4.66 6.72 9.03
C HIS A 385 -5.36 8.09 9.13
N LEU A 386 -6.17 8.22 10.18
CA LEU A 386 -6.97 9.42 10.42
C LEU A 386 -6.06 10.63 10.63
N SER A 387 -6.42 11.73 9.99
CA SER A 387 -5.86 13.06 10.26
C SER A 387 -6.44 13.62 11.55
N LEU A 388 -5.89 14.76 12.01
CA LEU A 388 -6.43 15.47 13.15
C LEU A 388 -7.87 15.95 12.88
N SER A 389 -8.15 16.46 11.67
CA SER A 389 -9.49 16.93 11.26
C SER A 389 -10.53 15.81 11.27
N GLU A 390 -10.17 14.62 10.80
CA GLU A 390 -11.09 13.48 10.83
C GLU A 390 -11.39 13.03 12.26
N ILE A 391 -10.39 13.01 13.15
CA ILE A 391 -10.62 12.66 14.56
C ILE A 391 -11.54 13.69 15.24
N TRP A 392 -11.35 14.99 14.99
CA TRP A 392 -12.26 16.03 15.48
C TRP A 392 -13.68 15.88 14.94
N TYR A 393 -13.80 15.52 13.66
CA TYR A 393 -15.11 15.27 13.06
C TYR A 393 -15.81 14.10 13.74
N ILE A 394 -15.12 12.97 13.92
CA ILE A 394 -15.65 11.79 14.62
C ILE A 394 -16.00 12.13 16.07
N HIS A 395 -15.12 12.85 16.79
CA HIS A 395 -15.38 13.32 18.15
C HIS A 395 -16.66 14.15 18.23
N SER A 396 -16.90 15.02 17.24
CA SER A 396 -18.13 15.81 17.19
C SER A 396 -19.39 14.96 17.01
N LEU A 397 -19.31 13.91 16.16
CA LEU A 397 -20.42 12.97 15.94
C LEU A 397 -20.70 12.10 17.17
N MET A 398 -19.66 11.78 17.95
CA MET A 398 -19.76 10.96 19.17
C MET A 398 -20.31 11.71 20.39
N LYS A 399 -20.54 13.03 20.32
CA LYS A 399 -21.04 13.81 21.46
C LYS A 399 -22.39 13.28 21.95
N GLY A 400 -22.45 12.98 23.26
CA GLY A 400 -23.67 12.45 23.90
C GLY A 400 -24.00 11.01 23.49
N ARG A 401 -23.06 10.27 22.91
CA ARG A 401 -23.23 8.90 22.45
C ARG A 401 -22.19 7.96 23.07
N LYS A 402 -22.49 6.66 23.11
CA LYS A 402 -21.59 5.57 23.49
C LYS A 402 -21.61 4.48 22.44
N ALA A 403 -20.46 3.94 22.09
CA ALA A 403 -20.33 2.80 21.18
C ALA A 403 -21.08 1.58 21.73
N SER A 404 -21.89 0.95 20.89
CA SER A 404 -22.64 -0.28 21.23
C SER A 404 -21.87 -1.57 20.88
N VAL A 405 -20.81 -1.44 20.08
CA VAL A 405 -19.85 -2.49 19.71
C VAL A 405 -18.44 -1.91 19.82
N PRO A 406 -17.38 -2.73 19.88
CA PRO A 406 -16.00 -2.23 19.82
C PRO A 406 -15.82 -1.24 18.66
N PHE A 407 -15.33 -0.03 18.97
CA PHE A 407 -15.17 1.05 17.99
C PHE A 407 -13.74 1.57 18.04
N TRP A 408 -12.97 1.32 16.99
CA TRP A 408 -11.53 1.61 16.95
C TRP A 408 -11.17 2.67 15.90
N LEU A 409 -10.39 3.65 16.32
CA LEU A 409 -9.81 4.69 15.48
C LEU A 409 -8.31 4.44 15.33
N PHE A 410 -7.83 4.37 14.09
CA PHE A 410 -6.42 4.19 13.78
C PHE A 410 -5.80 5.47 13.23
N THR A 411 -4.69 5.90 13.82
CA THR A 411 -3.97 7.11 13.43
C THR A 411 -2.46 6.96 13.62
N SER A 412 -1.69 7.99 13.26
CA SER A 412 -0.25 8.02 13.58
C SER A 412 -0.02 8.44 15.03
N ARG A 413 1.08 7.98 15.63
CA ARG A 413 1.46 8.39 16.98
C ARG A 413 1.66 9.90 17.10
N THR A 414 2.23 10.51 16.06
CA THR A 414 2.40 11.97 15.96
C THR A 414 1.06 12.69 15.96
N THR A 415 0.07 12.21 15.21
CA THR A 415 -1.30 12.79 15.19
C THR A 415 -1.99 12.60 16.53
N LEU A 416 -1.91 11.40 17.13
CA LEU A 416 -2.47 11.12 18.46
C LEU A 416 -1.86 12.05 19.53
N SER A 417 -0.56 12.34 19.45
CA SER A 417 0.12 13.24 20.39
C SER A 417 -0.30 14.71 20.29
N GLN A 418 -0.96 15.11 19.20
CA GLN A 418 -1.48 16.48 19.01
C GLN A 418 -2.87 16.67 19.63
N LEU A 419 -3.56 15.59 19.98
CA LEU A 419 -4.87 15.66 20.64
C LEU A 419 -4.72 16.04 22.11
N SER A 420 -5.66 16.82 22.63
CA SER A 420 -5.71 17.07 24.07
C SER A 420 -6.07 15.79 24.82
N ARG A 421 -5.60 15.69 26.06
CA ARG A 421 -5.96 14.55 26.93
C ARG A 421 -7.46 14.43 27.15
N ASP A 422 -8.18 15.54 27.12
CA ASP A 422 -9.63 15.56 27.34
C ASP A 422 -10.39 14.96 26.15
N VAL A 423 -10.00 15.29 24.92
CA VAL A 423 -10.60 14.69 23.71
C VAL A 423 -10.40 13.18 23.69
N VAL A 424 -9.18 12.71 24.01
CA VAL A 424 -8.89 11.27 24.08
C VAL A 424 -9.76 10.60 25.16
N LYS A 425 -9.85 11.20 26.36
CA LYS A 425 -10.68 10.67 27.44
C LYS A 425 -12.17 10.65 27.10
N GLU A 426 -12.68 11.67 26.42
CA GLU A 426 -14.08 11.75 26.02
C GLU A 426 -14.42 10.63 25.02
N LEU A 427 -13.56 10.40 24.03
CA LEU A 427 -13.70 9.28 23.09
C LEU A 427 -13.61 7.92 23.82
N GLU A 428 -12.62 7.73 24.68
CA GLU A 428 -12.47 6.48 25.45
C GLU A 428 -13.65 6.23 26.41
N SER A 429 -14.19 7.28 27.02
CA SER A 429 -15.40 7.21 27.87
C SER A 429 -16.66 6.92 27.07
N ALA A 430 -16.68 7.27 25.78
CA ALA A 430 -17.71 6.88 24.83
C ALA A 430 -17.51 5.45 24.29
N GLY A 431 -16.52 4.69 24.77
CA GLY A 431 -16.24 3.33 24.31
C GLY A 431 -15.42 3.25 23.02
N VAL A 432 -14.86 4.38 22.56
CA VAL A 432 -14.01 4.44 21.37
C VAL A 432 -12.55 4.32 21.75
N LYS A 433 -11.83 3.36 21.16
CA LYS A 433 -10.39 3.17 21.38
C LYS A 433 -9.59 3.85 20.27
N LEU A 434 -8.54 4.58 20.65
CA LEU A 434 -7.58 5.14 19.70
C LEU A 434 -6.29 4.34 19.75
N TYR A 435 -5.90 3.78 18.61
CA TYR A 435 -4.65 3.03 18.44
C TYR A 435 -3.74 3.74 17.43
N ALA A 436 -2.45 3.77 17.75
CA ALA A 436 -1.40 4.30 16.91
C ALA A 436 -0.59 3.18 16.25
N ASP A 437 0.28 3.54 15.32
CA ASP A 437 1.30 2.69 14.68
C ASP A 437 0.80 1.53 13.81
N THR A 438 -0.48 1.25 13.77
CA THR A 438 -1.10 0.12 13.07
C THR A 438 -2.43 0.52 12.46
N CYS A 439 -2.95 -0.31 11.56
CA CYS A 439 -4.33 -0.18 11.09
C CYS A 439 -5.00 -1.55 10.97
N MET A 440 -6.33 -1.53 10.83
CA MET A 440 -7.18 -2.72 10.67
C MET A 440 -6.73 -3.68 9.56
N VAL A 441 -6.08 -3.18 8.51
CA VAL A 441 -5.65 -4.00 7.36
C VAL A 441 -4.43 -4.88 7.70
N VAL A 442 -3.55 -4.38 8.57
CA VAL A 442 -2.27 -5.04 8.87
C VAL A 442 -2.23 -5.67 10.26
N ALA A 443 -3.21 -5.37 11.10
CA ALA A 443 -3.42 -6.02 12.38
C ALA A 443 -3.99 -7.44 12.23
N PRO A 444 -3.62 -8.40 13.10
CA PRO A 444 -4.09 -9.78 13.01
C PRO A 444 -5.52 -9.95 13.56
N LEU A 445 -6.48 -9.13 13.12
CA LEU A 445 -7.84 -9.03 13.67
C LEU A 445 -8.55 -10.39 13.78
N LYS A 446 -8.39 -11.27 12.79
CA LYS A 446 -8.97 -12.62 12.82
C LYS A 446 -8.39 -13.49 13.94
N LYS A 447 -7.08 -13.36 14.25
CA LYS A 447 -6.45 -14.03 15.40
C LYS A 447 -6.88 -13.42 16.73
N MET A 448 -7.29 -12.15 16.71
CA MET A 448 -7.84 -11.44 17.87
C MET A 448 -9.33 -11.75 18.10
N GLY A 449 -9.95 -12.57 17.24
CA GLY A 449 -11.32 -13.08 17.42
C GLY A 449 -12.39 -12.39 16.57
N PHE A 450 -12.06 -11.32 15.85
CA PHE A 450 -13.02 -10.59 15.02
C PHE A 450 -13.37 -11.35 13.73
N ARG A 451 -14.61 -11.17 13.26
CA ARG A 451 -15.15 -11.83 12.06
C ARG A 451 -15.83 -10.86 11.11
N VAL A 452 -16.59 -9.88 11.64
CA VAL A 452 -17.38 -8.94 10.84
C VAL A 452 -16.98 -7.51 11.17
N VAL A 453 -16.30 -6.85 10.24
CA VAL A 453 -15.73 -5.51 10.45
C VAL A 453 -16.46 -4.46 9.63
N ALA A 454 -16.92 -3.39 10.27
CA ALA A 454 -17.48 -2.23 9.60
C ALA A 454 -16.41 -1.14 9.40
N THR A 455 -16.42 -0.47 8.25
CA THR A 455 -15.46 0.59 7.90
C THR A 455 -16.05 1.60 6.91
N ASN A 456 -15.41 2.76 6.74
CA ASN A 456 -15.79 3.80 5.77
C ASN A 456 -14.87 3.85 4.53
N SER A 457 -13.91 2.93 4.43
CA SER A 457 -12.87 2.96 3.39
C SER A 457 -13.00 1.78 2.43
N ALA A 458 -13.07 2.09 1.13
CA ALA A 458 -13.07 1.06 0.09
C ALA A 458 -11.76 0.25 0.08
N LYS A 459 -10.63 0.90 0.42
CA LYS A 459 -9.32 0.22 0.59
C LYS A 459 -9.35 -0.77 1.74
N ALA A 460 -9.84 -0.35 2.91
CA ALA A 460 -10.00 -1.26 4.04
C ALA A 460 -10.94 -2.41 3.67
N ALA A 461 -12.09 -2.11 3.05
CA ALA A 461 -13.08 -3.12 2.70
C ALA A 461 -12.52 -4.21 1.79
N LYS A 462 -11.74 -3.83 0.77
CA LYS A 462 -11.03 -4.79 -0.09
C LYS A 462 -10.06 -5.67 0.71
N TYR A 463 -9.15 -5.07 1.48
CA TYR A 463 -8.06 -5.82 2.10
C TYR A 463 -8.46 -6.61 3.36
N LEU A 464 -9.46 -6.15 4.12
CA LEU A 464 -10.04 -6.93 5.22
C LEU A 464 -10.63 -8.24 4.70
N ARG A 465 -11.24 -8.22 3.51
CA ARG A 465 -11.74 -9.43 2.83
C ARG A 465 -10.60 -10.29 2.27
N THR A 466 -9.72 -9.71 1.47
CA THR A 466 -8.71 -10.49 0.72
C THR A 466 -7.56 -10.97 1.58
N LEU A 467 -6.99 -10.09 2.41
CA LEU A 467 -5.86 -10.41 3.30
C LEU A 467 -6.36 -10.86 4.68
N GLY A 468 -7.31 -10.13 5.27
CA GLY A 468 -7.84 -10.42 6.61
C GLY A 468 -8.73 -11.67 6.66
N LYS A 469 -9.33 -12.07 5.52
CA LYS A 469 -10.33 -13.16 5.43
C LYS A 469 -11.48 -12.95 6.43
N LEU A 470 -11.95 -11.71 6.51
CA LEU A 470 -13.07 -11.23 7.32
C LEU A 470 -14.27 -10.87 6.44
N GLU A 471 -15.45 -10.83 7.03
CA GLU A 471 -16.62 -10.21 6.43
C GLU A 471 -16.60 -8.71 6.70
N VAL A 472 -17.14 -7.92 5.78
CA VAL A 472 -17.01 -6.47 5.79
C VAL A 472 -18.34 -5.79 5.54
N ILE A 473 -18.57 -4.67 6.24
CA ILE A 473 -19.62 -3.71 5.94
C ILE A 473 -18.97 -2.36 5.64
N LEU A 474 -19.28 -1.77 4.48
CA LEU A 474 -18.78 -0.46 4.07
C LEU A 474 -19.92 0.55 4.13
N MET A 475 -19.76 1.63 4.89
CA MET A 475 -20.72 2.73 4.91
C MET A 475 -20.09 4.05 5.39
N PRO A 476 -20.74 5.21 5.13
CA PRO A 476 -20.29 6.51 5.63
C PRO A 476 -20.12 6.57 7.16
N VAL A 477 -19.18 7.41 7.62
CA VAL A 477 -18.83 7.57 9.04
C VAL A 477 -20.05 7.96 9.88
N GLU A 478 -20.91 8.81 9.35
CA GLU A 478 -22.14 9.27 9.99
C GLU A 478 -23.08 8.10 10.23
N LYS A 479 -23.25 7.22 9.23
CA LYS A 479 -24.08 6.01 9.38
C LYS A 479 -23.46 5.03 10.37
N LEU A 480 -22.14 4.86 10.37
CA LEU A 480 -21.44 4.01 11.36
C LEU A 480 -21.71 4.51 12.78
N VAL A 481 -21.57 5.81 13.02
CA VAL A 481 -21.86 6.41 14.33
C VAL A 481 -23.35 6.26 14.67
N ASP A 482 -24.26 6.56 13.75
CA ASP A 482 -25.70 6.47 14.01
C ASP A 482 -26.18 5.04 14.31
N MET A 483 -25.65 4.04 13.61
CA MET A 483 -26.08 2.64 13.76
C MET A 483 -25.39 1.93 14.94
N PHE A 484 -24.15 2.27 15.23
CA PHE A 484 -23.30 1.52 16.19
C PHE A 484 -22.97 2.32 17.45
N THR A 485 -23.84 3.28 17.78
CA THR A 485 -23.82 3.99 19.06
C THR A 485 -25.23 4.12 19.65
N VAL A 486 -25.30 4.36 20.95
CA VAL A 486 -26.52 4.66 21.71
C VAL A 486 -26.36 6.01 22.42
N LEU A 487 -27.47 6.70 22.72
CA LEU A 487 -27.42 7.92 23.51
C LEU A 487 -26.87 7.62 24.91
N ALA A 488 -25.94 8.46 25.37
CA ALA A 488 -25.43 8.41 26.72
C ALA A 488 -26.53 8.86 27.69
N SER A 489 -26.94 7.95 28.57
CA SER A 489 -27.89 8.20 29.67
C SER A 489 -27.32 9.15 30.72
#